data_AF-A0A0S8CSW1-F1
#
_entry.id   AF-A0A0S8CSW1-F1
#
_cell.length_a   1.000
_cell.length_b   1.000
_cell.length_c   1.000
_cell.angle_alpha   90.00
_cell.angle_beta   90.00
_cell.angle_gamma   90.00
#
_symmetry.space_group_name_H-M   'P 1'
#
loop_
_entity.id
_entity.type
_entity.pdbx_description
1 polymer ?
#
loop_
_entity_poly.entity_id
_entity_poly.type
_entity_poly.pdbx_seq_one_letter_code
_entity_poly.pdbx_strand_id
1 'polypeptide(L)'
;MRAKTIVLVMAVSVFMLVSNAVAAQDLVETVAKGCEKELTSYCKDVTPGEGRILACLYAHSDKLSGQCEFALYDAAVQLERFVAALAYVANECNDDLDKFCSGVVAGEGRLLKCLDENSDKISERCTQALKDVGAK
;
A
#
# COMPACT_ATOMS: atom_id res chain seq x y z
N MET A 1 12.08 -40.46 8.56
CA MET A 1 12.89 -39.22 8.76
C MET A 1 12.97 -38.37 7.50
N ARG A 2 13.32 -38.92 6.33
CA ARG A 2 13.42 -38.16 5.05
C ARG A 2 12.16 -37.40 4.64
N ALA A 3 10.97 -37.99 4.81
CA ALA A 3 9.69 -37.31 4.51
C ALA A 3 9.38 -36.14 5.47
N LYS A 4 9.74 -36.25 6.76
CA LYS A 4 9.60 -35.16 7.74
C LYS A 4 10.53 -33.98 7.43
N THR A 5 11.76 -34.28 6.99
CA THR A 5 12.74 -33.26 6.56
C THR A 5 12.29 -32.58 5.25
N ILE A 6 11.74 -33.31 4.28
CA ILE A 6 11.22 -32.74 3.03
C ILE A 6 10.00 -31.83 3.28
N VAL A 7 9.09 -32.24 4.17
CA VAL A 7 7.92 -31.41 4.55
C VAL A 7 8.35 -30.13 5.27
N LEU A 8 9.37 -30.19 6.12
CA LEU A 8 9.95 -29.01 6.79
C LEU A 8 10.63 -28.06 5.81
N VAL A 9 11.38 -28.57 4.83
CA VAL A 9 12.06 -27.75 3.82
C VAL A 9 11.05 -27.10 2.85
N MET A 10 9.98 -27.80 2.49
CA MET A 10 8.88 -27.26 1.66
C MET A 10 8.08 -26.17 2.40
N ALA A 11 7.84 -26.33 3.71
CA ALA A 11 7.12 -25.32 4.49
C ALA A 11 7.92 -24.01 4.66
N VAL A 12 9.24 -24.09 4.84
CA VAL A 12 10.11 -22.92 5.01
C VAL A 12 10.35 -22.19 3.68
N SER A 13 10.43 -22.91 2.57
CA SER A 13 10.64 -22.33 1.23
C SER A 13 9.39 -21.65 0.67
N VAL A 14 8.18 -22.11 1.03
CA VAL A 14 6.92 -21.46 0.65
C VAL A 14 6.68 -20.15 1.44
N PHE A 15 7.18 -20.05 2.68
CA PHE A 15 6.99 -18.86 3.52
C PHE A 15 7.87 -17.67 3.09
N MET A 16 9.01 -17.91 2.43
CA MET A 16 9.90 -16.83 1.95
C MET A 16 9.45 -16.17 0.63
N LEU A 17 8.39 -16.66 -0.03
CA LEU A 17 7.98 -16.18 -1.36
C LEU A 17 6.90 -15.09 -1.35
N VAL A 18 6.43 -14.64 -0.19
CA VAL A 18 5.24 -13.75 -0.07
C VAL A 18 5.52 -12.30 0.36
N SER A 19 6.78 -11.87 0.44
CA SER A 19 7.11 -10.54 0.95
C SER A 19 7.51 -9.54 -0.14
N ASN A 20 6.55 -9.07 -0.95
CA ASN A 20 6.79 -7.98 -1.93
C ASN A 20 5.66 -6.94 -1.93
N ALA A 21 5.26 -6.44 -0.75
CA ALA A 21 4.28 -5.35 -0.65
C ALA A 21 4.61 -4.36 0.48
N VAL A 22 5.84 -3.82 0.48
CA VAL A 22 6.38 -3.03 1.61
C VAL A 22 5.84 -1.59 1.68
N ALA A 23 5.17 -1.07 0.64
CA ALA A 23 4.79 0.36 0.59
C ALA A 23 3.45 0.71 1.28
N ALA A 24 2.45 -0.18 1.25
CA ALA A 24 1.14 0.06 1.87
C ALA A 24 1.02 -0.49 3.30
N GLN A 25 2.00 -1.31 3.71
CA GLN A 25 2.03 -1.93 5.03
C GLN A 25 2.25 -0.90 6.15
N ASP A 26 2.98 0.18 5.87
CA ASP A 26 3.38 1.19 6.86
C ASP A 26 2.19 1.97 7.46
N LEU A 27 1.19 2.33 6.62
CA LEU A 27 0.01 3.08 7.07
C LEU A 27 -0.92 2.23 7.93
N VAL A 28 -1.18 0.99 7.50
CA VAL A 28 -2.05 0.07 8.22
C VAL A 28 -1.40 -0.32 9.55
N GLU A 29 -0.09 -0.52 9.57
CA GLU A 29 0.66 -0.80 10.78
C GLU A 29 0.66 0.38 11.76
N THR A 30 0.82 1.62 11.25
CA THR A 30 0.71 2.85 12.05
C THR A 30 -0.64 2.92 12.78
N VAL A 31 -1.75 2.73 12.05
CA VAL A 31 -3.09 2.73 12.66
C VAL A 31 -3.28 1.54 13.61
N ALA A 32 -2.86 0.34 13.21
CA ALA A 32 -3.02 -0.86 14.04
C ALA A 32 -2.29 -0.75 15.38
N LYS A 33 -1.07 -0.21 15.38
CA LYS A 33 -0.28 0.05 16.60
C LYS A 33 -0.85 1.21 17.41
N GLY A 34 -1.18 2.31 16.75
CA GLY A 34 -1.70 3.50 17.42
C GLY A 34 -3.06 3.28 18.07
N CYS A 35 -3.89 2.41 17.49
CA CYS A 35 -5.24 2.10 17.94
C CYS A 35 -5.38 0.72 18.58
N GLU A 36 -4.29 0.06 18.99
CA GLU A 36 -4.33 -1.32 19.50
C GLU A 36 -5.37 -1.50 20.63
N LYS A 37 -5.44 -0.54 21.54
CA LYS A 37 -6.39 -0.54 22.65
C LYS A 37 -7.84 -0.45 22.14
N GLU A 38 -8.12 0.42 21.19
CA GLU A 38 -9.45 0.63 20.62
C GLU A 38 -9.88 -0.57 19.78
N LEU A 39 -8.95 -1.14 19.01
CA LEU A 39 -9.19 -2.33 18.21
C LEU A 39 -9.57 -3.52 19.09
N THR A 40 -8.85 -3.73 20.20
CA THR A 40 -9.13 -4.83 21.13
C THR A 40 -10.36 -4.59 22.00
N SER A 41 -10.64 -3.34 22.37
CA SER A 41 -11.76 -3.00 23.27
C SER A 41 -13.09 -2.86 22.54
N TYR A 42 -13.09 -2.32 21.31
CA TYR A 42 -14.30 -1.92 20.60
C TYR A 42 -14.50 -2.67 19.27
N CYS A 43 -13.43 -3.03 18.56
CA CYS A 43 -13.51 -3.55 17.19
C CYS A 43 -13.10 -5.03 17.03
N LYS A 44 -12.95 -5.78 18.11
CA LYS A 44 -12.41 -7.16 18.08
C LYS A 44 -13.21 -8.15 17.22
N ASP A 45 -14.52 -7.94 17.09
CA ASP A 45 -15.43 -8.81 16.35
C ASP A 45 -15.65 -8.33 14.90
N VAL A 46 -14.99 -7.24 14.50
CA VAL A 46 -15.06 -6.69 13.16
C VAL A 46 -14.08 -7.43 12.27
N THR A 47 -14.57 -8.07 11.21
CA THR A 47 -13.68 -8.71 10.24
C THR A 47 -12.77 -7.65 9.58
N PRO A 48 -11.49 -7.90 9.29
CA PRO A 48 -10.66 -6.92 8.57
C PRO A 48 -11.05 -6.78 7.08
N GLY A 49 -10.79 -5.62 6.47
CA GLY A 49 -11.03 -5.34 5.04
C GLY A 49 -12.16 -4.35 4.77
N GLU A 50 -12.20 -3.85 3.52
CA GLU A 50 -13.29 -2.98 2.98
C GLU A 50 -13.61 -1.75 3.86
N GLY A 51 -12.61 -1.24 4.59
CA GLY A 51 -12.79 -0.10 5.51
C GLY A 51 -13.61 -0.41 6.77
N ARG A 52 -13.98 -1.67 7.04
CA ARG A 52 -14.88 -2.02 8.16
C ARG A 52 -14.27 -1.72 9.53
N ILE A 53 -12.96 -1.90 9.69
CA ILE A 53 -12.24 -1.50 10.92
C ILE A 53 -12.26 0.02 11.10
N LEU A 54 -12.01 0.78 10.03
CA LEU A 54 -12.05 2.24 10.08
C LEU A 54 -13.47 2.74 10.41
N ALA A 55 -14.50 2.11 9.86
CA ALA A 55 -15.89 2.40 10.19
C ALA A 55 -16.21 2.12 11.68
N CYS A 56 -15.65 1.06 12.26
CA CYS A 56 -15.78 0.79 13.69
C CYS A 56 -15.09 1.86 14.55
N LEU A 57 -13.86 2.24 14.22
CA LEU A 57 -13.16 3.32 14.92
C LEU A 57 -13.92 4.65 14.81
N TYR A 58 -14.49 4.95 13.64
CA TYR A 58 -15.35 6.12 13.44
C TYR A 58 -16.61 6.09 14.31
N ALA A 59 -17.27 4.92 14.43
CA ALA A 59 -18.45 4.76 15.29
C ALA A 59 -18.14 4.92 16.79
N HIS A 60 -16.86 4.82 17.18
CA HIS A 60 -16.36 5.00 18.54
C HIS A 60 -15.43 6.20 18.66
N SER A 61 -15.58 7.22 17.80
CA SER A 61 -14.68 8.38 17.73
C SER A 61 -14.58 9.13 19.06
N ASP A 62 -15.65 9.14 19.88
CA ASP A 62 -15.70 9.75 21.20
C ASP A 62 -14.88 9.02 22.28
N LYS A 63 -14.37 7.82 21.95
CA LYS A 63 -13.68 6.92 22.88
C LYS A 63 -12.25 6.61 22.47
N LEU A 64 -11.76 7.23 21.41
CA LEU A 64 -10.40 7.03 20.94
C LEU A 64 -9.41 7.68 21.91
N SER A 65 -8.31 7.00 22.19
CA SER A 65 -7.17 7.62 22.83
C SER A 65 -6.52 8.64 21.89
N GLY A 66 -5.85 9.66 22.46
CA GLY A 66 -5.10 10.63 21.66
C GLY A 66 -3.98 9.99 20.82
N GLN A 67 -3.47 8.82 21.21
CA GLN A 67 -2.53 8.04 20.41
C GLN A 67 -3.20 7.48 19.15
N CYS A 68 -4.41 6.91 19.28
CA CYS A 68 -5.17 6.40 18.14
C CYS A 68 -5.61 7.54 17.21
N GLU A 69 -6.09 8.65 17.75
CA GLU A 69 -6.45 9.84 16.97
C GLU A 69 -5.26 10.36 16.17
N PHE A 70 -4.08 10.49 16.81
CA PHE A 70 -2.87 10.91 16.14
C PHE A 70 -2.45 9.93 15.03
N ALA A 71 -2.50 8.62 15.28
CA ALA A 71 -2.15 7.62 14.28
C ALA A 71 -3.10 7.62 13.07
N LEU A 72 -4.40 7.82 13.31
CA LEU A 72 -5.39 7.98 12.24
C LEU A 72 -5.12 9.24 11.41
N TYR A 73 -4.81 10.35 12.07
CA TYR A 73 -4.47 11.61 11.40
C TYR A 73 -3.19 11.50 10.57
N ASP A 74 -2.12 10.95 11.15
CA ASP A 74 -0.84 10.77 10.47
C ASP A 74 -1.00 9.86 9.24
N ALA A 75 -1.71 8.74 9.39
CA ALA A 75 -2.00 7.84 8.28
C ALA A 75 -2.81 8.54 7.15
N ALA A 76 -3.78 9.40 7.50
CA ALA A 76 -4.55 10.16 6.52
C ALA A 76 -3.66 11.15 5.74
N VAL A 77 -2.80 11.91 6.42
CA VAL A 77 -1.88 12.86 5.79
C VAL A 77 -0.90 12.15 4.85
N GLN A 78 -0.39 10.99 5.26
CA GLN A 78 0.53 10.22 4.44
C GLN A 78 -0.17 9.63 3.20
N LEU A 79 -1.41 9.17 3.34
CA LEU A 79 -2.22 8.73 2.21
C LEU A 79 -2.48 9.87 1.22
N GLU A 80 -2.83 11.07 1.70
CA GLU A 80 -3.05 12.25 0.85
C GLU A 80 -1.79 12.61 0.04
N ARG A 81 -0.61 12.61 0.69
CA ARG A 81 0.67 12.83 0.01
C ARG A 81 0.94 11.80 -1.07
N PHE A 82 0.66 10.53 -0.78
CA PHE A 82 0.81 9.45 -1.75
C PHE A 82 -0.12 9.62 -2.95
N VAL A 83 -1.40 9.96 -2.72
CA VAL A 83 -2.35 10.23 -3.81
C VAL A 83 -1.92 11.43 -4.66
N ALA A 84 -1.41 12.49 -4.03
CA ALA A 84 -0.87 13.64 -4.76
C ALA A 84 0.34 13.26 -5.63
N ALA A 85 1.25 12.44 -5.11
CA ALA A 85 2.39 11.93 -5.88
C ALA A 85 1.95 11.08 -7.09
N LEU A 86 0.96 10.19 -6.91
CA LEU A 86 0.39 9.41 -8.01
C LEU A 86 -0.28 10.30 -9.06
N ALA A 87 -1.02 11.32 -8.64
CA ALA A 87 -1.68 12.25 -9.55
C ALA A 87 -0.65 13.06 -10.35
N TYR A 88 0.44 13.48 -9.72
CA TYR A 88 1.56 14.13 -10.40
C TYR A 88 2.16 13.20 -11.47
N VAL A 89 2.55 11.96 -11.12
CA VAL A 89 3.07 10.99 -12.10
C VAL A 89 2.09 10.74 -13.24
N ALA A 90 0.80 10.53 -12.93
CA ALA A 90 -0.21 10.28 -13.96
C ALA A 90 -0.35 11.45 -14.96
N ASN A 91 -0.24 12.69 -14.48
CA ASN A 91 -0.28 13.88 -15.33
C ASN A 91 0.99 14.04 -16.16
N GLU A 92 2.17 13.85 -15.56
CA GLU A 92 3.45 14.02 -16.25
C GLU A 92 3.73 12.88 -17.25
N CYS A 93 3.18 11.70 -17.01
CA CYS A 93 3.32 10.50 -17.85
C CYS A 93 2.12 10.23 -18.76
N ASN A 94 1.15 11.14 -18.89
CA ASN A 94 -0.13 10.86 -19.56
C ASN A 94 0.06 10.34 -21.00
N ASP A 95 0.83 11.05 -21.83
CA ASP A 95 1.10 10.65 -23.22
C ASP A 95 1.84 9.31 -23.31
N ASP A 96 2.75 9.05 -22.35
CA ASP A 96 3.53 7.81 -22.28
C ASP A 96 2.65 6.62 -21.88
N LEU A 97 1.74 6.83 -20.91
CA LEU A 97 0.76 5.83 -20.48
C LEU A 97 -0.18 5.45 -21.62
N ASP A 98 -0.68 6.42 -22.39
CA ASP A 98 -1.56 6.15 -23.53
C ASP A 98 -0.83 5.39 -24.64
N LYS A 99 0.40 5.80 -24.94
CA LYS A 99 1.20 5.24 -26.02
C LYS A 99 1.71 3.83 -25.72
N PHE A 100 2.17 3.57 -24.50
CA PHE A 100 2.85 2.32 -24.15
C PHE A 100 2.03 1.39 -23.24
N CYS A 101 1.06 1.93 -22.49
CA CYS A 101 0.39 1.20 -21.41
C CYS A 101 -1.15 1.18 -21.51
N SER A 102 -1.76 1.59 -22.63
CA SER A 102 -3.22 1.64 -22.79
C SER A 102 -3.96 0.30 -22.65
N GLY A 103 -3.26 -0.83 -22.83
CA GLY A 103 -3.80 -2.18 -22.59
C GLY A 103 -3.70 -2.65 -21.14
N VAL A 104 -3.09 -1.87 -20.25
CA VAL A 104 -2.83 -2.27 -18.85
C VAL A 104 -3.98 -1.80 -17.98
N VAL A 105 -4.64 -2.73 -17.29
CA VAL A 105 -5.71 -2.38 -16.34
C VAL A 105 -5.11 -1.54 -15.20
N ALA A 106 -5.81 -0.52 -14.71
CA ALA A 106 -5.32 0.28 -13.58
C ALA A 106 -5.29 -0.53 -12.26
N GLY A 107 -4.53 -0.03 -11.29
CA GLY A 107 -4.40 -0.62 -9.95
C GLY A 107 -3.18 -1.54 -9.77
N GLU A 108 -2.92 -1.92 -8.51
CA GLU A 108 -1.87 -2.88 -8.12
C GLU A 108 -0.46 -2.54 -8.63
N GLY A 109 -0.18 -1.27 -8.90
CA GLY A 109 1.10 -0.82 -9.45
C GLY A 109 1.37 -1.26 -10.91
N ARG A 110 0.40 -1.85 -11.62
CA ARG A 110 0.62 -2.42 -12.95
C ARG A 110 1.00 -1.36 -14.00
N LEU A 111 0.44 -0.15 -13.92
CA LEU A 111 0.81 0.96 -14.79
C LEU A 111 2.22 1.50 -14.51
N LEU A 112 2.61 1.62 -13.23
CA LEU A 112 3.99 2.00 -12.87
C LEU A 112 5.00 0.97 -13.38
N LYS A 113 4.68 -0.32 -13.26
CA LYS A 113 5.51 -1.40 -13.82
C LYS A 113 5.63 -1.29 -15.35
N CYS A 114 4.55 -1.01 -16.05
CA CYS A 114 4.58 -0.81 -17.50
C CYS A 114 5.46 0.37 -17.92
N LEU A 115 5.42 1.48 -17.17
CA LEU A 115 6.30 2.62 -17.39
C LEU A 115 7.78 2.27 -17.14
N ASP A 116 8.07 1.47 -16.11
CA ASP A 116 9.43 0.98 -15.82
C ASP A 116 9.97 0.06 -16.93
N GLU A 117 9.15 -0.87 -17.42
CA GLU A 117 9.47 -1.76 -18.55
C GLU A 117 9.72 -1.00 -19.87
N ASN A 118 9.22 0.23 -19.99
CA ASN A 118 9.44 1.11 -21.15
C ASN A 118 10.31 2.32 -20.78
N SER A 119 11.11 2.23 -19.72
CA SER A 119 11.85 3.36 -19.16
C SER A 119 12.87 4.01 -20.09
N ASP A 120 13.27 3.32 -21.16
CA ASP A 120 14.13 3.80 -22.25
C ASP A 120 13.35 4.55 -23.35
N LYS A 121 12.01 4.44 -23.36
CA LYS A 121 11.12 4.96 -24.41
C LYS A 121 10.19 6.08 -23.92
N ILE A 122 9.93 6.15 -22.62
CA ILE A 122 9.10 7.21 -22.03
C ILE A 122 9.81 8.55 -22.09
N SER A 123 9.03 9.63 -22.05
CA SER A 123 9.57 10.99 -22.06
C SER A 123 10.50 11.28 -20.87
N GLU A 124 11.39 12.27 -21.05
CA GLU A 124 12.21 12.80 -19.94
C GLU A 124 11.34 13.35 -18.81
N ARG A 125 10.21 13.98 -19.17
CA ARG A 125 9.21 14.51 -18.23
C ARG A 125 8.66 13.40 -17.33
N CYS A 126 8.18 12.30 -17.92
CA CYS A 126 7.70 11.15 -17.17
C CYS A 126 8.82 10.50 -16.34
N THR A 127 10.02 10.36 -16.90
CA THR A 127 11.18 9.82 -16.18
C THR A 127 11.52 10.66 -14.95
N GLN A 128 11.47 11.99 -15.06
CA GLN A 128 11.74 12.89 -13.94
C GLN A 128 10.64 12.78 -12.89
N ALA A 129 9.37 12.75 -13.29
CA ALA A 129 8.25 12.61 -12.37
C ALA A 129 8.33 11.32 -11.53
N LEU A 130 8.74 10.20 -12.14
CA LEU A 130 8.96 8.94 -11.42
C LEU A 130 10.08 9.05 -10.37
N LYS A 131 11.16 9.78 -10.67
CA LYS A 131 12.26 10.02 -9.71
C LYS A 131 11.84 10.93 -8.57
N ASP A 132 11.10 12.00 -8.87
CA ASP A 132 10.66 12.98 -7.88
C ASP A 132 9.83 12.35 -6.76
N VAL A 133 9.08 11.29 -7.08
CA VAL A 133 8.23 10.56 -6.13
C VAL A 133 8.88 9.28 -5.57
N GLY A 134 10.14 9.01 -5.92
CA GLY A 134 10.86 7.81 -5.47
C GLY A 134 10.30 6.50 -6.04
N ALA A 135 9.62 6.54 -7.18
CA ALA A 135 9.12 5.36 -7.89
C ALA A 135 10.19 4.75 -8.82
N LYS A 136 11.39 5.33 -8.89
CA LYS A 136 12.53 4.88 -9.69
C LYS A 136 13.85 5.21 -9.00
#